data_AF-A0A0B0D6P1-F1
#
_entry.id   AF-A0A0B0D6P1-F1
#
_cell.length_a   1.000
_cell.length_b   1.000
_cell.length_c   1.000
_cell.angle_alpha   90.00
_cell.angle_beta   90.00
_cell.angle_gamma   90.00
#
_symmetry.space_group_name_H-M   'P 1'
#
loop_
_entity.id
_entity.type
_entity.pdbx_description
1 polymer ?
#
loop_
_entity_poly.entity_id
_entity_poly.type
_entity_poly.pdbx_seq_one_letter_code
_entity_poly.pdbx_strand_id
1 'polypeptide(L)'
;GRTGAAYGDWLTEQGPAFTSGIRTATLDPFHGYANAIRDELPEAITVLDAFHVVKLGGQVVDEVRRRVQQDTLGHRGRAGDPLYGIRRTLQIGAEHLTERQVTRLNAKLEAGDPHHEVTLAWHCYQKLRAVYHARPETGRRLVAEILGAFPSCPIPEIARLGRTLRRWKAAILAYFDTAGASN
;
A
#
# COMPACT_ATOMS: atom_id res chain seq x y z
N GLY A 1 -4.25 -20.16 0.68
CA GLY A 1 -3.62 -19.34 1.73
C GLY A 1 -3.86 -20.00 3.06
N ARG A 2 -2.89 -19.98 3.98
CA ARG A 2 -3.10 -20.46 5.35
C ARG A 2 -4.15 -19.55 6.02
N THR A 3 -5.10 -20.15 6.73
CA THR A 3 -6.13 -19.41 7.47
C THR A 3 -5.51 -18.82 8.75
N GLY A 4 -6.19 -17.86 9.39
CA GLY A 4 -5.76 -17.34 10.70
C GLY A 4 -5.64 -18.46 11.75
N ALA A 5 -6.57 -19.42 11.72
CA ALA A 5 -6.55 -20.59 12.61
C ALA A 5 -5.28 -21.44 12.45
N ALA A 6 -4.92 -21.81 11.21
CA ALA A 6 -3.71 -22.59 10.97
C ALA A 6 -2.41 -21.86 11.39
N TYR A 7 -2.43 -20.53 11.41
CA TYR A 7 -1.30 -19.75 11.92
C TYR A 7 -1.27 -19.68 13.45
N GLY A 8 -2.44 -19.55 14.10
CA GLY A 8 -2.58 -19.64 15.56
C GLY A 8 -2.13 -21.00 16.08
N ASP A 9 -2.68 -22.09 15.51
CA ASP A 9 -2.33 -23.47 15.91
C ASP A 9 -0.81 -23.69 15.84
N TRP A 10 -0.17 -23.23 14.76
CA TRP A 10 1.27 -23.34 14.59
C TRP A 10 2.06 -22.56 15.65
N LEU A 11 1.59 -21.37 16.06
CA LEU A 11 2.22 -20.59 17.14
C LEU A 11 2.09 -21.31 18.48
N THR A 12 0.91 -21.85 18.78
CA THR A 12 0.67 -22.62 20.00
C THR A 12 1.55 -23.87 20.05
N GLU A 13 1.75 -24.56 18.92
CA GLU A 13 2.64 -25.73 18.79
C GLU A 13 4.11 -25.42 19.13
N GLN A 14 4.58 -24.19 18.97
CA GLN A 14 5.95 -23.81 19.36
C GLN A 14 6.14 -23.72 20.89
N GLY A 15 5.04 -23.58 21.63
CA GLY A 15 5.01 -23.52 23.07
C GLY A 15 5.29 -22.13 23.68
N PRO A 16 4.98 -21.94 24.99
CA PRO A 16 4.97 -20.61 25.61
C PRO A 16 6.34 -19.91 25.69
N ALA A 17 7.42 -20.69 25.78
CA ALA A 17 8.77 -20.14 25.82
C ALA A 17 9.14 -19.45 24.49
N PHE A 18 8.65 -19.98 23.37
CA PHE A 18 8.86 -19.37 22.07
C PHE A 18 8.02 -18.11 21.91
N THR A 19 6.70 -18.19 22.18
CA THR A 19 5.76 -17.08 21.95
C THR A 19 6.06 -15.87 22.84
N SER A 20 6.44 -16.09 24.11
CA SER A 20 6.83 -15.02 25.03
C SER A 20 8.14 -14.30 24.64
N GLY A 21 8.99 -14.95 23.83
CA GLY A 21 10.22 -14.36 23.30
C GLY A 21 9.98 -13.40 22.12
N ILE A 22 8.81 -13.45 21.49
CA ILE A 22 8.50 -12.61 20.32
C ILE A 22 8.13 -11.21 20.78
N ARG A 23 8.92 -10.22 20.36
CA ARG A 23 8.72 -8.80 20.69
C ARG A 23 8.02 -8.01 19.58
N THR A 24 8.19 -8.43 18.33
CA THR A 24 7.64 -7.76 17.16
C THR A 24 7.10 -8.80 16.19
N ALA A 25 5.90 -8.58 15.67
CA ALA A 25 5.26 -9.44 14.69
C ALA A 25 4.81 -8.60 13.48
N THR A 26 5.43 -8.85 12.34
CA THR A 26 5.11 -8.21 11.06
C THR A 26 4.04 -9.01 10.33
N LEU A 27 3.04 -8.33 9.76
CA LEU A 27 1.94 -9.00 9.05
C LEU A 27 1.49 -8.31 7.78
N ASP A 28 0.86 -9.10 6.92
CA ASP A 28 0.07 -8.64 5.79
C ASP A 28 -1.26 -8.03 6.29
N PRO A 29 -1.91 -7.13 5.52
CA PRO A 29 -3.19 -6.50 5.89
C PRO A 29 -4.39 -7.46 5.79
N PHE A 30 -4.31 -8.60 6.46
CA PHE A 30 -5.31 -9.64 6.56
C PHE A 30 -5.72 -9.84 8.04
N HIS A 31 -7.01 -9.65 8.31
CA HIS A 31 -7.52 -9.69 9.69
C HIS A 31 -7.34 -11.05 10.39
N GLY A 32 -7.29 -12.16 9.65
CA GLY A 32 -7.05 -13.48 10.24
C GLY A 32 -5.69 -13.58 10.92
N TYR A 33 -4.65 -12.96 10.37
CA TYR A 33 -3.32 -12.93 11.00
C TYR A 33 -3.28 -11.97 12.18
N ALA A 34 -3.93 -10.81 12.08
CA ALA A 34 -4.01 -9.88 13.21
C ALA A 34 -4.72 -10.50 14.43
N ASN A 35 -5.77 -11.29 14.22
CA ASN A 35 -6.44 -11.99 15.31
C ASN A 35 -5.50 -13.02 15.95
N ALA A 36 -4.85 -13.86 15.15
CA ALA A 36 -3.91 -14.85 15.67
C ALA A 36 -2.73 -14.22 16.42
N ILE A 37 -2.17 -13.11 15.92
CA ILE A 37 -1.11 -12.38 16.64
C ILE A 37 -1.65 -11.80 17.96
N ARG A 38 -2.84 -11.19 17.95
CA ARG A 38 -3.45 -10.66 19.18
C ARG A 38 -3.68 -11.76 20.22
N ASP A 39 -4.17 -12.92 19.78
CA ASP A 39 -4.59 -14.00 20.67
C ASP A 39 -3.39 -14.80 21.19
N GLU A 40 -2.40 -15.09 20.34
CA GLU A 40 -1.24 -15.94 20.68
C GLU A 40 0.02 -15.16 21.06
N LEU A 41 0.14 -13.89 20.66
CA LEU A 41 1.31 -13.02 20.90
C LEU A 41 0.90 -11.64 21.49
N PRO A 42 0.16 -11.60 22.62
CA PRO A 42 -0.43 -10.36 23.13
C PRO A 42 0.60 -9.28 23.51
N GLU A 43 1.84 -9.68 23.82
CA GLU A 43 2.94 -8.78 24.18
C GLU A 43 3.74 -8.28 22.97
N ALA A 44 3.49 -8.83 21.77
CA ALA A 44 4.24 -8.48 20.57
C ALA A 44 3.70 -7.19 19.93
N ILE A 45 4.60 -6.28 19.57
CA ILE A 45 4.25 -5.11 18.77
C ILE A 45 3.91 -5.59 17.36
N THR A 46 2.65 -5.38 16.96
CA THR A 46 2.17 -5.72 15.63
C THR A 46 2.53 -4.61 14.63
N VAL A 47 3.26 -4.96 13.57
CA VAL A 47 3.71 -4.00 12.55
C VAL A 47 3.15 -4.38 11.18
N LEU A 48 2.46 -3.46 10.51
CA LEU A 48 1.98 -3.72 9.16
C LEU A 48 3.14 -3.65 8.18
N ASP A 49 3.35 -4.73 7.44
CA ASP A 49 4.49 -4.87 6.54
C ASP A 49 4.51 -3.79 5.45
N ALA A 50 5.65 -3.09 5.34
CA ALA A 50 5.81 -1.95 4.44
C ALA A 50 5.69 -2.37 2.96
N PHE A 51 6.23 -3.54 2.60
CA PHE A 51 6.12 -4.07 1.25
C PHE A 51 4.66 -4.30 0.87
N HIS A 52 3.86 -4.91 1.75
CA HIS A 52 2.44 -5.14 1.50
C HIS A 52 1.62 -3.85 1.44
N VAL A 53 1.95 -2.84 2.24
CA VAL A 53 1.31 -1.51 2.16
C VAL A 53 1.59 -0.84 0.83
N VAL A 54 2.86 -0.82 0.39
CA VAL A 54 3.25 -0.25 -0.91
C VAL A 54 2.62 -1.03 -2.06
N LYS A 55 2.57 -2.36 -1.96
CA LYS A 55 1.92 -3.25 -2.94
C LYS A 55 0.43 -2.94 -3.09
N LEU A 56 -0.30 -2.71 -1.99
CA LEU A 56 -1.70 -2.28 -2.03
C LEU A 56 -1.87 -0.95 -2.78
N GLY A 57 -0.99 0.03 -2.52
CA GLY A 57 -1.00 1.30 -3.24
C GLY A 57 -0.78 1.13 -4.75
N GLY A 58 0.18 0.30 -5.14
CA GLY A 58 0.47 0.01 -6.55
C GLY A 58 -0.68 -0.69 -7.26
N GLN A 59 -1.37 -1.63 -6.58
CA GLN A 59 -2.58 -2.28 -7.09
C GLN A 59 -3.70 -1.26 -7.35
N VAL A 60 -3.90 -0.32 -6.44
CA VAL A 60 -4.91 0.74 -6.58
C VAL A 60 -4.63 1.64 -7.78
N VAL A 61 -3.36 1.99 -8.05
CA VAL A 61 -3.00 2.73 -9.27
C VAL A 61 -3.37 1.95 -10.53
N ASP A 62 -3.13 0.63 -10.56
CA ASP A 62 -3.50 -0.18 -11.72
C ASP A 62 -5.02 -0.31 -11.88
N GLU A 63 -5.78 -0.40 -10.78
CA GLU A 63 -7.24 -0.41 -10.81
C GLU A 63 -7.81 0.88 -11.40
N VAL A 64 -7.38 2.05 -10.89
CA VAL A 64 -7.80 3.36 -11.40
C VAL A 64 -7.45 3.49 -12.88
N ARG A 65 -6.20 3.15 -13.24
CA ARG A 65 -5.74 3.13 -14.64
C ARG A 65 -6.63 2.27 -15.52
N ARG A 66 -7.02 1.08 -15.07
CA ARG A 66 -7.87 0.16 -15.84
C ARG A 66 -9.28 0.69 -16.00
N ARG A 67 -9.87 1.27 -14.94
CA ARG A 67 -11.20 1.88 -15.00
C ARG A 67 -11.21 3.06 -15.97
N VAL A 68 -10.35 4.06 -15.75
CA VAL A 68 -10.27 5.26 -16.60
C VAL A 68 -10.09 4.88 -18.06
N GLN A 69 -9.23 3.90 -18.34
CA GLN A 69 -9.01 3.46 -19.71
C GLN A 69 -10.23 2.74 -20.31
N GLN A 70 -10.91 1.89 -19.56
CA GLN A 70 -12.14 1.23 -19.99
C GLN A 70 -13.25 2.27 -20.26
N ASP A 71 -13.38 3.27 -19.39
CA ASP A 71 -14.39 4.33 -19.51
C ASP A 71 -14.10 5.23 -20.72
N THR A 72 -12.82 5.51 -21.00
CA THR A 72 -12.41 6.40 -22.09
C THR A 72 -12.38 5.70 -23.45
N LEU A 73 -11.96 4.43 -23.52
CA LEU A 73 -11.74 3.71 -24.79
C LEU A 73 -12.79 2.62 -25.08
N GLY A 74 -13.66 2.30 -24.12
CA GLY A 74 -14.67 1.25 -24.26
C GLY A 74 -14.11 -0.19 -24.22
N HIS A 75 -12.82 -0.37 -23.95
CA HIS A 75 -12.18 -1.69 -23.94
C HIS A 75 -11.01 -1.80 -22.95
N ARG A 76 -10.63 -3.05 -22.66
CA ARG A 76 -9.48 -3.36 -21.82
C ARG A 76 -8.17 -2.89 -22.46
N GLY A 77 -7.21 -2.51 -21.61
CA GLY A 77 -5.79 -2.25 -21.93
C GLY A 77 -5.14 -3.19 -22.93
N ARG A 78 -4.68 -2.63 -24.05
CA ARG A 78 -3.85 -3.30 -25.06
C ARG A 78 -2.71 -2.40 -25.56
N ALA A 79 -1.80 -3.01 -26.32
CA ALA A 79 -0.70 -2.28 -26.95
C ALA A 79 -1.23 -1.14 -27.83
N GLY A 80 -0.61 0.04 -27.72
CA GLY A 80 -1.05 1.26 -28.39
C GLY A 80 -1.75 2.25 -27.45
N ASP A 81 -2.55 1.75 -26.50
CA ASP A 81 -3.32 2.62 -25.60
C ASP A 81 -2.38 3.49 -24.72
N PRO A 82 -2.70 4.78 -24.51
CA PRO A 82 -1.82 5.68 -23.77
C PRO A 82 -1.48 5.16 -22.36
N LEU A 83 -2.50 4.88 -21.55
CA LEU A 83 -2.34 4.43 -20.17
C LEU A 83 -1.74 3.04 -20.05
N TYR A 84 -2.12 2.10 -20.93
CA TYR A 84 -1.52 0.77 -20.95
C TYR A 84 -0.01 0.82 -21.24
N GLY A 85 0.41 1.76 -22.08
CA GLY A 85 1.80 1.98 -22.47
C GLY A 85 2.73 2.51 -21.37
N ILE A 86 2.18 2.97 -20.24
CA ILE A 86 2.91 3.47 -19.07
C ILE A 86 2.64 2.67 -17.78
N ARG A 87 1.88 1.56 -17.87
CA ARG A 87 1.47 0.75 -16.70
C ARG A 87 2.62 0.33 -15.78
N ARG A 88 3.81 0.05 -16.33
CA ARG A 88 5.01 -0.31 -15.57
C ARG A 88 5.68 0.92 -14.95
N THR A 89 5.76 2.03 -15.70
CA THR A 89 6.33 3.29 -15.23
C THR A 89 5.55 3.86 -14.05
N LEU A 90 4.23 3.70 -14.04
CA LEU A 90 3.35 4.09 -12.92
C LEU A 90 3.70 3.37 -11.59
N GLN A 91 4.40 2.23 -11.63
CA GLN A 91 4.80 1.46 -10.44
C GLN A 91 6.20 1.82 -9.93
N ILE A 92 6.94 2.67 -10.64
CA ILE A 92 8.30 3.07 -10.26
C ILE A 92 8.19 4.24 -9.26
N GLY A 93 9.06 4.23 -8.24
CA GLY A 93 9.23 5.37 -7.34
C GLY A 93 9.68 6.61 -8.11
N ALA A 94 9.08 7.77 -7.84
CA ALA A 94 9.37 9.01 -8.56
C ALA A 94 10.87 9.35 -8.54
N GLU A 95 11.56 9.02 -7.44
CA GLU A 95 13.01 9.18 -7.24
C GLU A 95 13.88 8.31 -8.17
N HIS A 96 13.30 7.31 -8.81
CA HIS A 96 13.97 6.37 -9.71
C HIS A 96 13.58 6.55 -11.18
N LEU A 97 12.70 7.51 -11.48
CA LEU A 97 12.32 7.81 -12.86
C LEU A 97 13.42 8.61 -13.55
N THR A 98 13.84 8.13 -14.72
CA THR A 98 14.69 8.89 -15.63
C THR A 98 13.90 10.01 -16.31
N GLU A 99 14.56 11.07 -16.76
CA GLU A 99 13.91 12.18 -17.50
C GLU A 99 13.08 11.67 -18.68
N ARG A 100 13.62 10.70 -19.44
CA ARG A 100 12.91 10.06 -20.56
C ARG A 100 11.61 9.37 -20.11
N GLN A 101 11.62 8.72 -18.95
CA GLN A 101 10.43 8.08 -18.39
C GLN A 101 9.42 9.12 -17.92
N VAL A 102 9.86 10.21 -17.28
CA VAL A 102 9.00 11.33 -16.85
C VAL A 102 8.32 11.98 -18.06
N THR A 103 9.07 12.33 -19.10
CA THR A 103 8.51 12.92 -20.33
C THR A 103 7.47 12.00 -20.97
N ARG A 104 7.78 10.69 -21.05
CA ARG A 104 6.83 9.70 -21.56
C ARG A 104 5.58 9.57 -20.68
N LEU A 105 5.75 9.59 -19.36
CA LEU A 105 4.66 9.49 -18.39
C LEU A 105 3.68 10.66 -18.59
N ASN A 106 4.20 11.89 -18.60
CA ASN A 106 3.42 13.11 -18.78
C ASN A 106 2.64 13.09 -20.10
N ALA A 107 3.31 12.81 -21.23
CA ALA A 107 2.66 12.77 -22.54
C ALA A 107 1.54 11.71 -22.63
N LYS A 108 1.68 10.60 -21.91
CA LYS A 108 0.69 9.50 -21.94
C LYS A 108 -0.46 9.71 -20.96
N LEU A 109 -0.22 10.41 -19.85
CA LEU A 109 -1.28 10.88 -18.95
C LEU A 109 -2.12 11.96 -19.63
N GLU A 110 -1.49 12.93 -20.29
CA GLU A 110 -2.21 13.98 -21.02
C GLU A 110 -3.11 13.41 -22.14
N ALA A 111 -2.63 12.38 -22.84
CA ALA A 111 -3.40 11.73 -23.90
C ALA A 111 -4.47 10.73 -23.42
N GLY A 112 -4.47 10.31 -22.15
CA GLY A 112 -5.25 9.14 -21.70
C GLY A 112 -5.93 9.26 -20.33
N ASP A 113 -5.72 10.34 -19.60
CA ASP A 113 -6.28 10.58 -18.27
C ASP A 113 -7.04 11.91 -18.23
N PRO A 114 -8.20 12.01 -18.93
CA PRO A 114 -8.91 13.27 -19.19
C PRO A 114 -9.41 13.99 -17.93
N HIS A 115 -9.52 13.27 -16.81
CA HIS A 115 -9.96 13.79 -15.51
C HIS A 115 -8.86 13.74 -14.44
N HIS A 116 -7.61 13.45 -14.84
CA HIS A 116 -6.45 13.37 -13.96
C HIS A 116 -6.58 12.35 -12.81
N GLU A 117 -7.43 11.34 -12.97
CA GLU A 117 -7.69 10.35 -11.94
C GLU A 117 -6.47 9.43 -11.75
N VAL A 118 -5.84 9.01 -12.86
CA VAL A 118 -4.62 8.19 -12.81
C VAL A 118 -3.44 8.98 -12.26
N THR A 119 -3.33 10.26 -12.64
CA THR A 119 -2.33 11.19 -12.10
C THR A 119 -2.48 11.33 -10.59
N LEU A 120 -3.69 11.59 -10.09
CA LEU A 120 -3.94 11.72 -8.65
C LEU A 120 -3.66 10.41 -7.92
N ALA A 121 -4.09 9.27 -8.46
CA ALA A 121 -3.82 7.96 -7.89
C ALA A 121 -2.31 7.67 -7.81
N TRP A 122 -1.55 8.03 -8.86
CA TRP A 122 -0.09 7.91 -8.88
C TRP A 122 0.55 8.77 -7.79
N HIS A 123 0.16 10.04 -7.62
CA HIS A 123 0.65 10.88 -6.53
C HIS A 123 0.34 10.30 -5.15
N CYS A 124 -0.87 9.77 -4.96
CA CYS A 124 -1.25 9.10 -3.71
C CYS A 124 -0.34 7.89 -3.43
N TYR A 125 -0.05 7.08 -4.46
CA TYR A 125 0.88 5.97 -4.36
C TYR A 125 2.31 6.43 -4.02
N GLN A 126 2.83 7.45 -4.69
CA GLN A 126 4.17 7.99 -4.40
C GLN A 126 4.24 8.54 -2.97
N LYS A 127 3.20 9.22 -2.49
CA LYS A 127 3.11 9.69 -1.11
C LYS A 127 3.13 8.53 -0.10
N LEU A 128 2.44 7.43 -0.42
CA LEU A 128 2.46 6.22 0.40
C LEU A 128 3.85 5.57 0.43
N ARG A 129 4.58 5.51 -0.70
CA ARG A 129 5.98 5.03 -0.73
C ARG A 129 6.88 5.91 0.14
N ALA A 130 6.72 7.23 0.04
CA ALA A 130 7.54 8.19 0.77
C ALA A 130 7.48 8.01 2.29
N VAL A 131 6.39 7.45 2.84
CA VAL A 131 6.27 7.10 4.27
C VAL A 131 7.46 6.26 4.75
N TYR A 132 7.85 5.25 3.96
CA TYR A 132 8.85 4.25 4.34
C TYR A 132 10.28 4.62 3.92
N HIS A 133 10.45 5.68 3.12
CA HIS A 133 11.76 6.24 2.78
C HIS A 133 12.12 7.46 3.63
N ALA A 134 11.19 7.92 4.49
CA ALA A 134 11.36 9.09 5.31
C ALA A 134 11.91 8.76 6.71
N ARG A 135 12.53 9.77 7.34
CA ARG A 135 12.83 9.72 8.77
C ARG A 135 11.55 9.58 9.60
N PRO A 136 11.60 8.96 10.80
CA PRO A 136 10.41 8.63 11.58
C PRO A 136 9.40 9.77 11.77
N GLU A 137 9.87 10.98 12.09
CA GLU A 137 9.01 12.15 12.32
C GLU A 137 8.24 12.55 11.06
N THR A 138 8.93 12.50 9.91
CA THR A 138 8.34 12.80 8.61
C THR A 138 7.41 11.69 8.15
N GLY A 139 7.79 10.42 8.35
CA GLY A 139 6.95 9.27 8.04
C GLY A 139 5.62 9.31 8.81
N ARG A 140 5.64 9.59 10.12
CA ARG A 140 4.42 9.75 10.94
C ARG A 140 3.53 10.89 10.44
N ARG A 141 4.12 12.03 10.06
CA ARG A 141 3.37 13.15 9.47
C ARG A 141 2.71 12.74 8.15
N LEU A 142 3.43 12.06 7.26
CA LEU A 142 2.88 11.56 6.00
C LEU A 142 1.72 10.58 6.22
N VAL A 143 1.84 9.67 7.19
CA VAL A 143 0.75 8.78 7.59
C VAL A 143 -0.47 9.58 8.04
N ALA A 144 -0.30 10.58 8.91
CA ALA A 144 -1.41 11.42 9.36
C ALA A 144 -2.12 12.13 8.19
N GLU A 145 -1.35 12.71 7.26
CA GLU A 145 -1.89 13.35 6.06
C GLU A 145 -2.66 12.36 5.16
N ILE A 146 -2.10 11.17 4.92
CA ILE A 146 -2.75 10.11 4.13
C ILE A 146 -4.07 9.69 4.77
N LEU A 147 -4.08 9.44 6.08
CA LEU A 147 -5.27 9.00 6.81
C LEU A 147 -6.33 10.10 6.94
N GLY A 148 -5.93 11.36 6.87
CA GLY A 148 -6.84 12.51 6.80
C GLY A 148 -7.47 12.69 5.42
N ALA A 149 -6.70 12.53 4.34
CA ALA A 149 -7.13 12.89 2.98
C ALA A 149 -7.71 11.74 2.15
N PHE A 150 -7.10 10.55 2.19
CA PHE A 150 -7.45 9.48 1.24
C PHE A 150 -8.91 9.02 1.37
N PRO A 151 -9.47 8.82 2.59
CA PRO A 151 -10.83 8.27 2.74
C PRO A 151 -11.96 9.13 2.17
N SER A 152 -11.71 10.43 1.97
CA SER A 152 -12.63 11.39 1.34
C SER A 152 -12.28 11.71 -0.11
N CYS A 153 -11.32 11.00 -0.71
CA CYS A 153 -10.95 11.18 -2.12
C CYS A 153 -12.16 10.84 -3.02
N PRO A 154 -12.46 11.65 -4.06
CA PRO A 154 -13.53 11.33 -5.00
C PRO A 154 -13.25 10.08 -5.84
N ILE A 155 -11.98 9.69 -5.98
CA ILE A 155 -11.58 8.44 -6.66
C ILE A 155 -11.89 7.27 -5.72
N PRO A 156 -12.86 6.40 -6.05
CA PRO A 156 -13.38 5.41 -5.11
C PRO A 156 -12.34 4.40 -4.66
N GLU A 157 -11.38 4.04 -5.53
CA GLU A 157 -10.30 3.11 -5.22
C GLU A 157 -9.33 3.70 -4.18
N ILE A 158 -9.03 5.00 -4.27
CA ILE A 158 -8.20 5.72 -3.29
C ILE A 158 -8.93 5.89 -1.96
N ALA A 159 -10.24 6.20 -2.01
CA ALA A 159 -11.08 6.26 -0.82
C ALA A 159 -11.11 4.92 -0.07
N ARG A 160 -11.22 3.82 -0.83
CA ARG A 160 -11.16 2.46 -0.28
C ARG A 160 -9.79 2.16 0.32
N LEU A 161 -8.70 2.50 -0.36
CA LEU A 161 -7.34 2.36 0.18
C LEU A 161 -7.19 3.10 1.51
N GLY A 162 -7.61 4.37 1.56
CA GLY A 162 -7.55 5.16 2.77
C GLY A 162 -8.32 4.54 3.95
N ARG A 163 -9.54 4.00 3.70
CA ARG A 163 -10.32 3.30 4.74
C ARG A 163 -9.58 2.06 5.24
N THR A 164 -8.95 1.30 4.35
CA THR A 164 -8.10 0.16 4.72
C THR A 164 -6.93 0.63 5.58
N LEU A 165 -6.15 1.62 5.14
CA LEU A 165 -4.99 2.13 5.89
C LEU A 165 -5.40 2.66 7.28
N ARG A 166 -6.57 3.30 7.39
CA ARG A 166 -7.09 3.81 8.67
C ARG A 166 -7.36 2.70 9.68
N ARG A 167 -7.85 1.54 9.23
CA ARG A 167 -8.05 0.36 10.10
C ARG A 167 -6.73 -0.17 10.65
N TRP A 168 -5.64 0.00 9.89
CA TRP A 168 -4.30 -0.44 10.26
C TRP A 168 -3.41 0.66 10.84
N LYS A 169 -3.97 1.82 11.22
CA LYS A 169 -3.21 2.99 11.66
C LYS A 169 -2.15 2.66 12.72
N ALA A 170 -2.52 1.91 13.76
CA ALA A 170 -1.61 1.57 14.85
C ALA A 170 -0.43 0.72 14.35
N ALA A 171 -0.71 -0.33 13.58
CA ALA A 171 0.30 -1.22 13.03
C ALA A 171 1.22 -0.53 11.99
N ILE A 172 0.70 0.44 11.23
CA ILE A 172 1.52 1.26 10.31
C ILE A 172 2.47 2.16 11.12
N LEU A 173 1.98 2.81 12.17
CA LEU A 173 2.81 3.70 12.99
C LEU A 173 3.88 2.93 13.77
N ALA A 174 3.59 1.69 14.18
CA ALA A 174 4.53 0.82 14.87
C ALA A 174 5.81 0.52 14.08
N TYR A 175 5.78 0.66 12.74
CA TYR A 175 7.00 0.60 11.90
C TYR A 175 8.09 1.56 12.41
N PHE A 176 7.70 2.75 12.82
CA PHE A 176 8.62 3.78 13.30
C PHE A 176 9.09 3.57 14.75
N ASP A 177 8.38 2.74 15.52
CA ASP A 177 8.71 2.38 16.89
C ASP A 177 9.61 1.14 16.98
N THR A 178 9.75 0.40 15.87
CA THR A 178 10.44 -0.90 15.80
C THR A 178 11.69 -0.87 14.93
N ALA A 179 12.29 0.31 14.75
CA ALA A 179 13.45 0.54 13.88
C ALA A 179 13.23 0.07 12.42
N GLY A 180 11.98 0.15 11.93
CA GLY A 180 11.62 -0.19 10.56
C GLY A 180 11.33 -1.67 10.30
N ALA A 181 10.85 -2.42 11.31
CA ALA A 181 10.51 -3.82 11.15
C ALA A 181 9.54 -4.05 9.98
N SER A 182 9.95 -4.92 9.04
CA SER A 182 9.19 -5.33 7.86
C SER A 182 9.68 -6.72 7.44
N ASN A 183 8.81 -7.51 6.80
CA ASN A 183 9.14 -8.82 6.23
C ASN A 183 9.87 -8.70 4.88
#